data_AF-V4BFP7-F1
#
_entry.id   AF-V4BFP7-F1
#
_cell.length_a   1.000
_cell.length_b   1.000
_cell.length_c   1.000
_cell.angle_alpha   90.00
_cell.angle_beta   90.00
_cell.angle_gamma   90.00
#
_symmetry.space_group_name_H-M   'P 1'
#
loop_
_entity.id
_entity.type
_entity.pdbx_description
1 polymer ?
#
loop_
_entity_poly.entity_id
_entity_poly.type
_entity_poly.pdbx_seq_one_letter_code
_entity_poly.pdbx_strand_id
1 'polypeptide(L)'
;KLVIFDKDGTLICFHTMWAPWAKTVAESIAKASELDIEEKVFDLLGYCTTTQRIYPGLLAEATSFIIQTELVKLLSAEGLSTERAWEIIKASWNEGDDDDPALLKAITDLQTLFKILRRNDIKIAVCTSDSRKGTLTTLKTLGLDQYIDMIVCGDDTNTQPKPKPHNAWKICGKLEIEPEHAVMVGDTQADVGMGRSAKLGLSIGVLSGIGGTDDLKAEADHIIRDVKDILPLILPHKDWREYYAYSANDRVLLEPYDGLEESLETTQLHENKQYSKMVDLVIFDIHGTLMCTHSRYSKWMEKLSER
;
A
#
# COMPACT_ATOMS: atom_id res chain seq x y z
N LYS A 1 -16.38 -4.32 11.62
CA LYS A 1 -15.19 -4.88 10.92
C LYS A 1 -14.17 -3.77 10.72
N LEU A 2 -12.89 -4.11 10.50
CA LEU A 2 -11.80 -3.16 10.34
C LEU A 2 -10.86 -3.59 9.21
N VAL A 3 -10.39 -2.64 8.41
CA VAL A 3 -9.22 -2.84 7.55
C VAL A 3 -8.11 -1.88 7.98
N ILE A 4 -6.94 -2.44 8.25
CA ILE A 4 -5.71 -1.72 8.58
C ILE A 4 -4.83 -1.75 7.34
N PHE A 5 -4.57 -0.58 6.76
CA PHE A 5 -3.72 -0.43 5.60
C PHE A 5 -2.32 0.02 6.01
N ASP A 6 -1.30 -0.56 5.41
CA ASP A 6 -0.02 0.13 5.23
C ASP A 6 -0.18 1.33 4.26
N LYS A 7 0.77 2.28 4.26
CA LYS A 7 0.74 3.48 3.39
C LYS A 7 1.55 3.28 2.10
N ASP A 8 2.86 3.13 2.20
CA ASP A 8 3.80 3.25 1.09
C ASP A 8 3.97 1.91 0.38
N GLY A 9 3.63 1.82 -0.90
CA GLY A 9 3.55 0.55 -1.64
C GLY A 9 2.15 -0.07 -1.61
N THR A 10 1.31 0.34 -0.66
CA THR A 10 -0.07 -0.14 -0.51
C THR A 10 -1.12 0.87 -0.99
N LEU A 11 -1.12 2.08 -0.44
CA LEU A 11 -2.01 3.17 -0.84
C LEU A 11 -1.33 4.06 -1.90
N ILE A 12 -0.05 4.33 -1.72
CA ILE A 12 0.71 5.21 -2.62
C ILE A 12 1.88 4.49 -3.26
N CYS A 13 2.30 4.95 -4.45
CA CYS A 13 3.40 4.35 -5.17
C CYS A 13 4.72 4.63 -4.44
N PHE A 14 5.36 3.56 -3.96
CA PHE A 14 6.60 3.67 -3.20
C PHE A 14 7.70 4.38 -4.00
N HIS A 15 7.94 3.94 -5.23
CA HIS A 15 9.11 4.40 -5.99
C HIS A 15 9.03 5.85 -6.44
N THR A 16 7.84 6.41 -6.70
CA THR A 16 7.75 7.81 -7.17
C THR A 16 8.14 8.78 -6.07
N MET A 17 7.90 8.43 -4.81
CA MET A 17 8.27 9.22 -3.64
C MET A 17 9.72 8.94 -3.21
N TRP A 18 10.03 7.67 -2.96
CA TRP A 18 11.21 7.31 -2.18
C TRP A 18 12.50 7.19 -2.99
N ALA A 19 12.43 6.93 -4.31
CA ALA A 19 13.63 6.87 -5.14
C ALA A 19 14.31 8.25 -5.32
N PRO A 20 13.58 9.33 -5.66
CA PRO A 20 14.16 10.68 -5.68
C PRO A 20 14.63 11.15 -4.30
N TRP A 21 13.88 10.80 -3.24
CA TRP A 21 14.25 11.12 -1.87
C TRP A 21 15.57 10.46 -1.46
N ALA A 22 15.73 9.15 -1.69
CA ALA A 22 16.93 8.40 -1.32
C ALA A 22 18.17 8.98 -2.01
N LYS A 23 18.04 9.37 -3.29
CA LYS A 23 19.08 10.08 -4.03
C LYS A 23 19.46 11.41 -3.36
N THR A 24 18.47 12.24 -3.06
CA THR A 24 18.69 13.57 -2.47
C THR A 24 19.36 13.46 -1.09
N VAL A 25 18.93 12.51 -0.27
CA VAL A 25 19.50 12.28 1.07
C VAL A 25 20.93 11.76 0.97
N ALA A 26 21.21 10.80 0.08
CA ALA A 26 22.57 10.29 -0.10
C ALA A 26 23.54 11.37 -0.58
N GLU A 27 23.16 12.16 -1.58
CA GLU A 27 23.95 13.29 -2.10
C GLU A 27 24.20 14.34 -1.01
N SER A 28 23.17 14.65 -0.20
CA SER A 28 23.28 15.59 0.90
C SER A 28 24.22 15.10 2.00
N ILE A 29 24.14 13.82 2.37
CA ILE A 29 25.01 13.20 3.37
C ILE A 29 26.46 13.15 2.86
N ALA A 30 26.69 12.71 1.64
CA ALA A 30 28.03 12.65 1.05
C ALA A 30 28.68 14.03 0.99
N LYS A 31 27.93 15.05 0.56
CA LYS A 31 28.40 16.44 0.54
C LYS A 31 28.71 16.99 1.93
N ALA A 32 27.86 16.75 2.93
CA ALA A 32 28.04 17.29 4.28
C ALA A 32 29.08 16.54 5.12
N SER A 33 29.32 15.27 4.79
CA SER A 33 30.38 14.45 5.39
C SER A 33 31.74 14.62 4.72
N GLU A 34 31.77 15.11 3.48
CA GLU A 34 32.96 15.15 2.62
C GLU A 34 33.56 13.74 2.36
N LEU A 35 32.70 12.71 2.37
CA LEU A 35 33.06 11.31 2.15
C LEU A 35 32.47 10.78 0.84
N ASP A 36 33.19 9.85 0.22
CA ASP A 36 32.68 9.04 -0.88
C ASP A 36 31.85 7.86 -0.32
N ILE A 37 30.59 8.15 0.04
CA ILE A 37 29.73 7.24 0.81
C ILE A 37 28.37 6.96 0.17
N GLU A 38 28.06 7.57 -0.98
CA GLU A 38 26.74 7.48 -1.61
C GLU A 38 26.32 6.03 -1.88
N GLU A 39 27.21 5.19 -2.42
CA GLU A 39 26.92 3.78 -2.71
C GLU A 39 26.56 3.01 -1.44
N LYS A 40 27.28 3.23 -0.32
CA LYS A 40 26.96 2.57 0.95
C LYS A 40 25.64 3.07 1.55
N VAL A 41 25.32 4.36 1.37
CA VAL A 41 24.01 4.90 1.76
C VAL A 41 22.90 4.28 0.91
N PHE A 42 23.10 4.15 -0.39
CA PHE A 42 22.15 3.49 -1.29
C PHE A 42 21.91 2.04 -0.93
N ASP A 43 22.97 1.27 -0.66
CA ASP A 43 22.86 -0.11 -0.21
C ASP A 43 22.07 -0.23 1.10
N LEU A 44 22.36 0.66 2.06
CA LEU A 44 21.66 0.70 3.35
C LEU A 44 20.17 1.01 3.20
N LEU A 45 19.82 1.97 2.33
CA LEU A 45 18.44 2.35 2.04
C LEU A 45 17.72 1.34 1.12
N GLY A 46 18.46 0.49 0.39
CA GLY A 46 17.93 -0.41 -0.63
C GLY A 46 17.69 0.25 -1.99
N TYR A 47 18.34 1.38 -2.28
CA TYR A 47 18.23 2.05 -3.58
C TYR A 47 19.19 1.46 -4.61
N CYS A 48 18.66 1.02 -5.75
CA CYS A 48 19.47 0.53 -6.87
C CYS A 48 19.69 1.64 -7.89
N THR A 49 20.94 2.07 -8.07
CA THR A 49 21.34 3.09 -9.05
C THR A 49 21.10 2.67 -10.50
N THR A 50 21.17 1.37 -10.80
CA THR A 50 21.00 0.83 -12.15
C THR A 50 19.54 0.86 -12.60
N THR A 51 18.62 0.40 -11.75
CA THR A 51 17.19 0.35 -12.08
C THR A 51 16.44 1.60 -11.63
N GLN A 52 17.07 2.44 -10.79
CA GLN A 52 16.47 3.61 -10.15
C GLN A 52 15.24 3.26 -9.31
N ARG A 53 15.27 2.08 -8.66
CA ARG A 53 14.18 1.57 -7.82
C ARG A 53 14.66 1.26 -6.42
N ILE A 54 13.71 1.25 -5.50
CA ILE A 54 13.90 0.75 -4.14
C ILE A 54 13.61 -0.75 -4.13
N TYR A 55 14.47 -1.52 -3.48
CA TYR A 55 14.29 -2.94 -3.20
C TYR A 55 14.07 -3.13 -1.69
N PRO A 56 13.64 -4.32 -1.24
CA PRO A 56 13.53 -4.59 0.19
C PRO A 56 14.81 -4.19 0.94
N GLY A 57 14.65 -3.46 2.04
CA GLY A 57 15.73 -2.77 2.75
C GLY A 57 15.19 -1.85 3.83
N LEU A 58 16.07 -1.10 4.50
CA LEU A 58 15.68 -0.28 5.65
C LEU A 58 14.62 0.77 5.30
N LEU A 59 14.66 1.35 4.10
CA LEU A 59 13.67 2.37 3.72
C LEU A 59 12.25 1.79 3.60
N ALA A 60 12.13 0.51 3.26
CA ALA A 60 10.84 -0.15 3.11
C ALA A 60 10.24 -0.62 4.45
N GLU A 61 11.10 -0.98 5.40
CA GLU A 61 10.68 -1.75 6.58
C GLU A 61 10.87 -1.01 7.91
N ALA A 62 11.78 -0.05 7.96
CA ALA A 62 12.19 0.61 9.19
C ALA A 62 11.57 2.00 9.37
N THR A 63 11.56 2.48 10.61
CA THR A 63 11.14 3.86 10.91
C THR A 63 12.27 4.85 10.61
N SER A 64 11.93 6.12 10.40
CA SER A 64 12.92 7.19 10.19
C SER A 64 14.03 7.20 11.25
N PHE A 65 13.67 6.97 12.52
CA PHE A 65 14.64 6.90 13.62
C PHE A 65 15.64 5.75 13.48
N ILE A 66 15.16 4.56 13.08
CA ILE A 66 16.04 3.40 12.85
C ILE A 66 16.97 3.68 11.67
N ILE A 67 16.44 4.21 10.56
CA ILE A 67 17.23 4.56 9.38
C ILE A 67 18.33 5.57 9.74
N GLN A 68 17.97 6.66 10.42
CA GLN A 68 18.94 7.67 10.88
C GLN A 68 20.00 7.06 11.80
N THR A 69 19.63 6.13 12.68
CA THR A 69 20.57 5.45 13.58
C THR A 69 21.56 4.58 12.80
N GLU A 70 21.10 3.83 11.80
CA GLU A 70 21.98 3.00 10.96
C GLU A 70 22.89 3.87 10.06
N LEU A 71 22.39 4.99 9.54
CA LEU A 71 23.22 5.96 8.81
C LEU A 71 24.29 6.60 9.70
N VAL A 72 23.97 6.90 10.97
CA VAL A 72 24.98 7.40 11.92
C VAL A 72 26.06 6.35 12.18
N LYS A 73 25.68 5.08 12.34
CA LYS A 73 26.66 3.99 12.49
C LYS A 73 27.54 3.86 11.24
N LEU A 74 26.97 3.99 10.05
CA LEU A 74 27.72 4.00 8.79
C LEU A 74 28.75 5.13 8.79
N LEU A 75 28.35 6.37 9.05
CA LEU A 75 29.26 7.52 9.10
C LEU A 75 30.35 7.37 10.17
N SER A 76 30.01 6.80 11.33
CA SER A 76 30.99 6.51 12.37
C SER A 76 32.00 5.44 11.96
N ALA A 77 31.58 4.43 11.19
CA ALA A 77 32.50 3.43 10.63
C ALA A 77 33.48 4.03 9.61
N GLU A 78 33.10 5.11 8.94
CA GLU A 78 33.97 5.89 8.04
C GLU A 78 34.84 6.93 8.77
N GLY A 79 34.81 6.98 10.11
CA GLY A 79 35.73 7.78 10.92
C GLY A 79 35.17 9.09 11.47
N LEU A 80 33.87 9.37 11.31
CA LEU A 80 33.23 10.53 11.93
C LEU A 80 32.88 10.25 13.41
N SER A 81 33.00 11.27 14.27
CA SER A 81 32.45 11.15 15.63
C SER A 81 30.93 10.98 15.57
N THR A 82 30.36 10.27 16.55
CA THR A 82 28.91 10.05 16.61
C THR A 82 28.13 11.36 16.66
N GLU A 83 28.65 12.37 17.36
CA GLU A 83 28.05 13.70 17.43
C GLU A 83 28.00 14.36 16.04
N ARG A 84 29.12 14.33 15.31
CA ARG A 84 29.20 14.91 13.97
C ARG A 84 28.32 14.17 12.97
N ALA A 85 28.27 12.84 13.06
CA ALA A 85 27.39 12.02 12.24
C ALA A 85 25.91 12.40 12.47
N TRP A 86 25.48 12.56 13.72
CA TRP A 86 24.12 13.03 14.02
C TRP A 86 23.82 14.43 13.49
N GLU A 87 24.76 15.37 13.58
CA GLU A 87 24.61 16.70 12.99
C GLU A 87 24.38 16.63 11.48
N ILE A 88 25.20 15.83 10.78
CA ILE A 88 25.09 15.63 9.33
C ILE A 88 23.74 15.01 8.99
N ILE A 89 23.37 13.91 9.64
CA ILE A 89 22.09 13.24 9.37
C ILE A 89 20.92 14.19 9.61
N LYS A 90 20.89 14.93 10.72
CA LYS A 90 19.80 15.90 10.98
C LYS A 90 19.74 17.03 9.96
N ALA A 91 20.88 17.52 9.47
CA ALA A 91 20.93 18.59 8.48
C ALA A 91 20.57 18.10 7.07
N SER A 92 20.86 16.83 6.78
CA SER A 92 20.61 16.20 5.48
C SER A 92 19.25 15.50 5.38
N TRP A 93 18.60 15.24 6.52
CA TRP A 93 17.29 14.57 6.58
C TRP A 93 16.16 15.57 6.28
N ASN A 94 15.54 15.42 5.12
CA ASN A 94 14.19 15.88 4.89
C ASN A 94 13.24 14.71 5.19
N GLU A 95 12.20 14.94 5.99
CA GLU A 95 11.08 13.99 6.01
C GLU A 95 10.54 13.96 4.57
N GLY A 96 10.45 12.78 3.96
CA GLY A 96 10.18 12.58 2.52
C GLY A 96 8.81 13.06 2.03
N ASP A 97 8.13 13.89 2.83
CA ASP A 97 6.75 14.32 2.71
C ASP A 97 6.60 15.84 2.52
N ASP A 98 7.68 16.62 2.62
CA ASP A 98 7.67 18.05 2.30
C ASP A 98 8.04 18.25 0.80
N ASP A 99 7.00 18.61 0.02
CA ASP A 99 7.02 19.62 -1.06
C ASP A 99 6.81 19.24 -2.56
N ASP A 100 6.57 17.98 -2.96
CA ASP A 100 6.09 17.74 -4.35
C ASP A 100 4.86 16.83 -4.47
N PRO A 101 3.64 17.42 -4.51
CA PRO A 101 2.42 16.71 -4.86
C PRO A 101 2.48 15.95 -6.19
N ALA A 102 3.39 16.30 -7.11
CA ALA A 102 3.55 15.58 -8.37
C ALA A 102 4.21 14.20 -8.21
N LEU A 103 4.94 13.97 -7.13
CA LEU A 103 5.53 12.66 -6.81
C LEU A 103 4.53 11.75 -6.09
N LEU A 104 3.49 12.33 -5.48
CA LEU A 104 2.47 11.61 -4.76
C LEU A 104 1.47 10.96 -5.72
N LYS A 105 1.65 9.65 -5.95
CA LYS A 105 0.81 8.87 -6.84
C LYS A 105 0.04 7.80 -6.07
N ALA A 106 -1.28 7.92 -6.01
CA ALA A 106 -2.13 6.84 -5.51
C ALA A 106 -1.99 5.58 -6.39
N ILE A 107 -2.04 4.39 -5.77
CA ILE A 107 -1.99 3.11 -6.46
C ILE A 107 -3.25 2.88 -7.31
N THR A 108 -4.40 3.30 -6.80
CA THR A 108 -5.72 3.11 -7.41
C THR A 108 -6.67 4.25 -7.00
N ASP A 109 -7.95 4.14 -7.37
CA ASP A 109 -9.01 5.02 -6.88
C ASP A 109 -9.36 4.70 -5.40
N LEU A 110 -8.53 5.23 -4.51
CA LEU A 110 -8.64 5.02 -3.07
C LEU A 110 -9.86 5.70 -2.45
N GLN A 111 -10.30 6.83 -3.00
CA GLN A 111 -11.49 7.51 -2.48
C GLN A 111 -12.72 6.62 -2.69
N THR A 112 -12.88 6.06 -3.89
CA THR A 112 -13.97 5.11 -4.17
C THR A 112 -13.87 3.87 -3.28
N LEU A 113 -12.67 3.28 -3.13
CA LEU A 113 -12.47 2.14 -2.24
C LEU A 113 -12.90 2.46 -0.81
N PHE A 114 -12.47 3.60 -0.26
CA PHE A 114 -12.78 3.98 1.12
C PHE A 114 -14.27 4.31 1.29
N LYS A 115 -14.91 4.96 0.32
CA LYS A 115 -16.38 5.15 0.30
C LYS A 115 -17.12 3.81 0.37
N ILE A 116 -16.68 2.81 -0.40
CA ILE A 116 -17.27 1.47 -0.39
C ILE A 116 -17.11 0.78 0.98
N LEU A 117 -15.91 0.83 1.57
CA LEU A 117 -15.66 0.26 2.89
C LEU A 117 -16.55 0.91 3.95
N ARG A 118 -16.65 2.25 3.95
CA ARG A 118 -17.49 3.00 4.88
C ARG A 118 -18.97 2.68 4.73
N ARG A 119 -19.48 2.54 3.49
CA ARG A 119 -20.87 2.11 3.22
C ARG A 119 -21.20 0.72 3.73
N ASN A 120 -20.19 -0.13 3.91
CA ASN A 120 -20.34 -1.48 4.45
C ASN A 120 -20.01 -1.57 5.95
N ASP A 121 -20.04 -0.44 6.68
CA ASP A 121 -19.72 -0.34 8.11
C ASP A 121 -18.35 -0.94 8.47
N ILE A 122 -17.38 -0.80 7.56
CA ILE A 122 -15.99 -1.18 7.77
C ILE A 122 -15.21 0.06 8.21
N LYS A 123 -14.63 0.00 9.41
CA LYS A 123 -13.70 1.00 9.91
C LYS A 123 -12.39 0.92 9.14
N ILE A 124 -11.72 2.05 8.97
CA ILE A 124 -10.47 2.17 8.21
C ILE A 124 -9.39 2.70 9.14
N ALA A 125 -8.26 2.01 9.20
CA ALA A 125 -7.07 2.49 9.89
C ALA A 125 -5.85 2.47 8.97
N VAL A 126 -4.87 3.33 9.27
CA VAL A 126 -3.56 3.33 8.62
C VAL A 126 -2.50 3.01 9.68
N CYS A 127 -1.60 2.08 9.38
CA CYS A 127 -0.45 1.75 10.22
C CYS A 127 0.84 1.78 9.40
N THR A 128 1.66 2.81 9.61
CA THR A 128 2.89 3.04 8.84
C THR A 128 4.10 3.20 9.75
N SER A 129 5.28 2.92 9.22
CA SER A 129 6.58 3.21 9.84
C SER A 129 7.01 4.67 9.66
N ASP A 130 6.28 5.42 8.84
CA ASP A 130 6.57 6.81 8.49
C ASP A 130 6.13 7.81 9.58
N SER A 131 6.52 9.08 9.42
CA SER A 131 6.21 10.18 10.33
C SER A 131 4.71 10.53 10.34
N ARG A 132 4.20 10.99 11.48
CA ARG A 132 2.82 11.47 11.59
C ARG A 132 2.57 12.70 10.74
N LYS A 133 3.52 13.64 10.72
CA LYS A 133 3.41 14.86 9.91
C LYS A 133 3.21 14.48 8.44
N GLY A 134 4.08 13.63 7.92
CA GLY A 134 4.06 13.18 6.53
C GLY A 134 2.82 12.40 6.14
N THR A 135 2.46 11.44 6.99
CA THR A 135 1.25 10.65 6.82
C THR A 135 0.00 11.53 6.74
N LEU A 136 -0.15 12.52 7.62
CA LEU A 136 -1.30 13.42 7.60
C LEU A 136 -1.32 14.31 6.35
N THR A 137 -0.17 14.83 5.92
CA THR A 137 -0.06 15.61 4.67
C THR A 137 -0.47 14.76 3.47
N THR A 138 0.08 13.55 3.35
CA THR A 138 -0.24 12.61 2.27
C THR A 138 -1.74 12.30 2.20
N LEU A 139 -2.35 11.92 3.33
CA LEU A 139 -3.75 11.55 3.39
C LEU A 139 -4.68 12.73 3.05
N LYS A 140 -4.34 13.95 3.49
CA LYS A 140 -5.08 15.17 3.15
C LYS A 140 -4.98 15.50 1.66
N THR A 141 -3.78 15.44 1.09
CA THR A 141 -3.57 15.71 -0.34
C THR A 141 -4.36 14.75 -1.23
N LEU A 142 -4.52 13.49 -0.80
CA LEU A 142 -5.34 12.50 -1.50
C LEU A 142 -6.83 12.56 -1.18
N GLY A 143 -7.26 13.43 -0.25
CA GLY A 143 -8.65 13.53 0.21
C GLY A 143 -9.14 12.29 0.96
N LEU A 144 -8.23 11.56 1.62
CA LEU A 144 -8.52 10.29 2.31
C LEU A 144 -8.70 10.44 3.83
N ASP A 145 -8.20 11.54 4.41
CA ASP A 145 -8.19 11.79 5.85
C ASP A 145 -9.60 11.73 6.47
N GLN A 146 -10.61 12.20 5.74
CA GLN A 146 -12.02 12.16 6.15
C GLN A 146 -12.61 10.76 6.34
N TYR A 147 -11.98 9.71 5.78
CA TYR A 147 -12.48 8.34 5.88
C TYR A 147 -11.80 7.52 6.99
N ILE A 148 -10.69 8.00 7.54
CA ILE A 148 -9.82 7.21 8.42
C ILE A 148 -10.25 7.38 9.88
N ASP A 149 -10.57 6.26 10.53
CA ASP A 149 -10.95 6.22 11.94
C ASP A 149 -9.74 6.28 12.87
N MET A 150 -8.57 5.76 12.45
CA MET A 150 -7.34 5.78 13.24
C MET A 150 -6.07 5.73 12.39
N ILE A 151 -5.05 6.47 12.82
CA ILE A 151 -3.72 6.45 12.21
C ILE A 151 -2.71 6.11 13.29
N VAL A 152 -1.79 5.18 13.01
CA VAL A 152 -0.61 4.89 13.83
C VAL A 152 0.63 5.08 12.96
N CYS A 153 1.55 5.92 13.43
CA CYS A 153 2.78 6.28 12.73
C CYS A 153 4.03 5.79 13.49
N GLY A 154 5.17 5.72 12.83
CA GLY A 154 6.42 5.21 13.39
C GLY A 154 7.02 6.10 14.49
N ASP A 155 6.66 7.38 14.50
CA ASP A 155 7.09 8.40 15.46
C ASP A 155 6.08 8.61 16.62
N ASP A 156 4.96 7.90 16.62
CA ASP A 156 4.00 7.96 17.72
C ASP A 156 4.55 7.36 19.00
N THR A 157 4.10 7.89 20.15
CA THR A 157 4.42 7.27 21.44
C THR A 157 3.69 5.93 21.61
N ASN A 158 4.33 5.01 22.35
CA ASN A 158 3.81 3.68 22.64
C ASN A 158 3.42 2.89 21.37
N THR A 159 4.29 2.93 20.36
CA THR A 159 4.23 2.06 19.18
C THR A 159 5.40 1.10 19.21
N GLN A 160 5.29 0.02 18.45
CA GLN A 160 6.45 -0.81 18.13
C GLN A 160 6.47 -1.10 16.63
N PRO A 161 7.65 -1.17 16.00
CA PRO A 161 7.74 -1.47 14.58
C PRO A 161 7.08 -2.80 14.22
N LYS A 162 6.46 -2.82 13.04
CA LYS A 162 6.05 -4.04 12.34
C LYS A 162 7.27 -4.99 12.22
N PRO A 163 7.12 -6.32 12.35
CA PRO A 163 5.89 -7.13 12.41
C PRO A 163 5.33 -7.35 13.83
N LYS A 164 5.75 -6.58 14.84
CA LYS A 164 5.23 -6.79 16.20
C LYS A 164 3.73 -6.44 16.26
N PRO A 165 2.93 -7.18 17.06
CA PRO A 165 1.47 -7.06 17.03
C PRO A 165 0.92 -5.79 17.73
N HIS A 166 1.77 -5.04 18.43
CA HIS A 166 1.38 -3.96 19.32
C HIS A 166 0.54 -2.89 18.64
N ASN A 167 0.92 -2.46 17.43
CA ASN A 167 0.18 -1.41 16.73
C ASN A 167 -1.20 -1.90 16.28
N ALA A 168 -1.31 -3.14 15.79
CA ALA A 168 -2.59 -3.74 15.44
C ALA A 168 -3.51 -3.88 16.66
N TRP A 169 -3.00 -4.33 17.81
CA TRP A 169 -3.78 -4.38 19.06
C TRP A 169 -4.20 -2.99 19.55
N LYS A 170 -3.32 -1.99 19.45
CA LYS A 170 -3.63 -0.59 19.79
C LYS A 170 -4.77 -0.07 18.92
N ILE A 171 -4.77 -0.37 17.62
CA ILE A 171 -5.83 0.03 16.69
C ILE A 171 -7.14 -0.70 17.02
N CYS A 172 -7.10 -2.03 17.13
CA CYS A 172 -8.25 -2.87 17.44
C CYS A 172 -8.93 -2.43 18.75
N GLY A 173 -8.14 -2.25 19.82
CA GLY A 173 -8.65 -1.82 21.12
C GLY A 173 -9.24 -0.41 21.11
N LYS A 174 -8.61 0.54 20.40
CA LYS A 174 -9.12 1.92 20.30
C LYS A 174 -10.42 2.01 19.49
N LEU A 175 -10.57 1.15 18.49
CA LEU A 175 -11.74 1.09 17.62
C LEU A 175 -12.82 0.11 18.10
N GLU A 176 -12.59 -0.59 19.22
CA GLU A 176 -13.49 -1.59 19.81
C GLU A 176 -13.84 -2.71 18.82
N ILE A 177 -12.82 -3.19 18.09
CA ILE A 177 -12.94 -4.30 17.14
C ILE A 177 -12.06 -5.44 17.62
N GLU A 178 -12.64 -6.64 17.75
CA GLU A 178 -11.86 -7.84 18.04
C GLU A 178 -10.87 -8.14 16.90
N PRO A 179 -9.63 -8.59 17.19
CA PRO A 179 -8.62 -8.89 16.17
C PRO A 179 -9.12 -9.76 15.00
N GLU A 180 -9.93 -10.78 15.29
CA GLU A 180 -10.53 -11.69 14.29
C GLU A 180 -11.46 -10.99 13.28
N HIS A 181 -11.95 -9.78 13.60
CA HIS A 181 -12.79 -8.95 12.74
C HIS A 181 -12.02 -7.82 12.04
N ALA A 182 -10.70 -7.84 12.13
CA ALA A 182 -9.79 -6.92 11.49
C ALA A 182 -8.95 -7.63 10.42
N VAL A 183 -8.53 -6.88 9.40
CA VAL A 183 -7.67 -7.36 8.32
C VAL A 183 -6.48 -6.43 8.19
N MET A 184 -5.27 -6.97 8.05
CA MET A 184 -4.09 -6.18 7.65
C MET A 184 -3.90 -6.28 6.14
N VAL A 185 -3.62 -5.16 5.49
CA VAL A 185 -3.29 -5.10 4.06
C VAL A 185 -1.98 -4.32 3.89
N GLY A 186 -0.96 -4.95 3.33
CA GLY A 186 0.34 -4.29 3.11
C GLY A 186 1.22 -4.99 2.08
N ASP A 187 2.27 -4.34 1.63
CA ASP A 187 3.16 -4.84 0.57
C ASP A 187 4.47 -5.44 1.10
N THR A 188 4.76 -5.35 2.39
CA THR A 188 6.00 -5.87 2.98
C THR A 188 5.76 -7.09 3.87
N GLN A 189 6.80 -7.88 4.10
CA GLN A 189 6.76 -8.97 5.08
C GLN A 189 6.42 -8.46 6.50
N ALA A 190 6.86 -7.25 6.84
CA ALA A 190 6.56 -6.62 8.12
C ALA A 190 5.05 -6.41 8.31
N ASP A 191 4.34 -6.04 7.25
CA ASP A 191 2.88 -5.84 7.26
C ASP A 191 2.13 -7.14 7.52
N VAL A 192 2.31 -8.12 6.65
CA VAL A 192 1.61 -9.40 6.75
C VAL A 192 2.01 -10.15 8.02
N GLY A 193 3.27 -10.01 8.45
CA GLY A 193 3.76 -10.53 9.72
C GLY A 193 3.11 -9.86 10.94
N MET A 194 2.78 -8.56 10.88
CA MET A 194 2.03 -7.89 11.94
C MET A 194 0.61 -8.44 12.07
N GLY A 195 -0.09 -8.60 10.93
CA GLY A 195 -1.43 -9.19 10.92
C GLY A 195 -1.45 -10.58 11.53
N ARG A 196 -0.50 -11.44 11.13
CA ARG A 196 -0.32 -12.79 11.66
C ARG A 196 0.00 -12.79 13.16
N SER A 197 0.98 -11.99 13.58
CA SER A 197 1.41 -11.91 14.98
C SER A 197 0.30 -11.41 15.90
N ALA A 198 -0.55 -10.51 15.39
CA ALA A 198 -1.68 -9.96 16.13
C ALA A 198 -2.91 -10.88 16.13
N LYS A 199 -2.87 -11.98 15.38
CA LYS A 199 -3.99 -12.90 15.14
C LYS A 199 -5.20 -12.17 14.56
N LEU A 200 -4.95 -11.31 13.57
CA LEU A 200 -6.04 -10.69 12.82
C LEU A 200 -6.79 -11.74 12.02
N GLY A 201 -8.02 -11.42 11.61
CA GLY A 201 -8.86 -12.33 10.83
C GLY A 201 -8.25 -12.71 9.49
N LEU A 202 -7.55 -11.77 8.84
CA LEU A 202 -6.76 -11.99 7.62
C LEU A 202 -5.54 -11.08 7.58
N SER A 203 -4.48 -11.56 6.94
CA SER A 203 -3.30 -10.79 6.53
C SER A 203 -3.16 -10.89 5.00
N ILE A 204 -3.33 -9.78 4.31
CA ILE A 204 -3.37 -9.72 2.84
C ILE A 204 -2.13 -8.97 2.34
N GLY A 205 -1.35 -9.64 1.50
CA GLY A 205 -0.23 -9.06 0.79
C GLY A 205 -0.68 -8.37 -0.51
N VAL A 206 -0.14 -7.19 -0.82
CA VAL A 206 -0.35 -6.52 -2.13
C VAL A 206 0.94 -6.45 -2.95
N LEU A 207 0.85 -6.63 -4.26
CA LEU A 207 2.00 -6.60 -5.18
C LEU A 207 2.21 -5.23 -5.85
N SER A 208 1.54 -4.19 -5.34
CA SER A 208 1.67 -2.81 -5.82
C SER A 208 2.93 -2.10 -5.30
N GLY A 209 3.56 -2.64 -4.26
CA GLY A 209 4.71 -2.07 -3.58
C GLY A 209 6.02 -2.79 -3.87
N ILE A 210 6.84 -2.98 -2.83
CA ILE A 210 8.19 -3.51 -2.96
C ILE A 210 8.23 -5.04 -2.81
N GLY A 211 7.42 -5.60 -1.91
CA GLY A 211 7.43 -7.04 -1.65
C GLY A 211 6.88 -7.84 -2.83
N GLY A 212 7.58 -8.93 -3.15
CA GLY A 212 7.16 -9.92 -4.12
C GLY A 212 6.32 -11.04 -3.49
N THR A 213 5.77 -11.90 -4.34
CA THR A 213 5.01 -13.07 -3.88
C THR A 213 5.81 -13.96 -2.95
N ASP A 214 7.11 -14.16 -3.21
CA ASP A 214 7.96 -15.02 -2.39
C ASP A 214 8.22 -14.45 -0.99
N ASP A 215 8.26 -13.12 -0.86
CA ASP A 215 8.43 -12.42 0.41
C ASP A 215 7.17 -12.51 1.29
N LEU A 216 6.00 -12.46 0.64
CA LEU A 216 4.71 -12.35 1.32
C LEU A 216 4.06 -13.70 1.64
N LYS A 217 4.28 -14.73 0.80
CA LYS A 217 3.53 -16.02 0.87
C LYS A 217 3.67 -16.78 2.18
N ALA A 218 4.71 -16.52 2.97
CA ALA A 218 4.93 -17.22 4.23
C ALA A 218 3.92 -16.78 5.31
N GLU A 219 3.59 -15.49 5.32
CA GLU A 219 2.81 -14.86 6.39
C GLU A 219 1.42 -14.40 5.91
N ALA A 220 1.23 -14.14 4.62
CA ALA A 220 -0.03 -13.72 4.04
C ALA A 220 -1.01 -14.89 3.85
N ASP A 221 -2.28 -14.67 4.20
CA ASP A 221 -3.39 -15.58 3.88
C ASP A 221 -3.78 -15.47 2.39
N HIS A 222 -3.70 -14.25 1.85
CA HIS A 222 -3.96 -13.96 0.44
C HIS A 222 -2.94 -12.97 -0.11
N ILE A 223 -2.62 -13.10 -1.40
CA ILE A 223 -1.80 -12.13 -2.13
C ILE A 223 -2.60 -11.65 -3.33
N ILE A 224 -2.77 -10.33 -3.43
CA ILE A 224 -3.51 -9.68 -4.51
C ILE A 224 -2.60 -8.69 -5.24
N ARG A 225 -2.99 -8.32 -6.47
CA ARG A 225 -2.17 -7.42 -7.29
C ARG A 225 -2.19 -5.98 -6.76
N ASP A 226 -3.37 -5.51 -6.37
CA ASP A 226 -3.63 -4.12 -6.02
C ASP A 226 -4.64 -4.07 -4.87
N VAL A 227 -4.54 -3.05 -4.02
CA VAL A 227 -5.45 -2.84 -2.89
C VAL A 227 -6.92 -2.73 -3.30
N LYS A 228 -7.23 -2.35 -4.55
CA LYS A 228 -8.60 -2.36 -5.08
C LYS A 228 -9.22 -3.75 -5.12
N ASP A 229 -8.43 -4.83 -5.12
CA ASP A 229 -8.91 -6.21 -5.23
C ASP A 229 -9.27 -6.83 -3.87
N ILE A 230 -9.27 -6.05 -2.78
CA ILE A 230 -9.60 -6.56 -1.43
C ILE A 230 -11.08 -6.90 -1.23
N LEU A 231 -12.00 -6.26 -1.97
CA LEU A 231 -13.44 -6.34 -1.66
C LEU A 231 -13.98 -7.78 -1.69
N PRO A 232 -13.64 -8.63 -2.68
CA PRO A 232 -14.08 -10.03 -2.70
C PRO A 232 -13.60 -10.88 -1.53
N LEU A 233 -12.52 -10.48 -0.86
CA LEU A 233 -11.94 -11.21 0.27
C LEU A 233 -12.63 -10.85 1.60
N ILE A 234 -13.24 -9.67 1.69
CA ILE A 234 -13.75 -9.12 2.97
C ILE A 234 -15.27 -8.85 2.97
N LEU A 235 -15.91 -8.89 1.78
CA LEU A 235 -17.34 -8.70 1.58
C LEU A 235 -18.00 -9.91 0.90
N PRO A 236 -19.26 -10.25 1.24
CA PRO A 236 -20.05 -11.19 0.47
C PRO A 236 -20.25 -10.75 -0.98
N HIS A 237 -20.39 -11.70 -1.92
CA HIS A 237 -20.55 -11.42 -3.36
C HIS A 237 -21.58 -10.34 -3.71
N LYS A 238 -22.75 -10.38 -3.06
CA LYS A 238 -23.83 -9.40 -3.27
C LYS A 238 -23.45 -7.96 -2.90
N ASP A 239 -22.48 -7.78 -2.00
CA ASP A 239 -22.11 -6.51 -1.41
C ASP A 239 -20.91 -5.85 -2.10
N TRP A 240 -20.27 -6.53 -3.07
CA TRP A 240 -19.15 -5.95 -3.83
C TRP A 240 -19.28 -6.03 -5.36
N ARG A 241 -20.07 -6.97 -5.90
CA ARG A 241 -20.13 -7.23 -7.35
C ARG A 241 -20.47 -5.99 -8.20
N GLU A 242 -21.24 -5.06 -7.63
CA GLU A 242 -21.73 -3.85 -8.31
C GLU A 242 -20.69 -2.72 -8.30
N TYR A 243 -19.63 -2.86 -7.49
CA TYR A 243 -18.55 -1.88 -7.38
C TYR A 243 -17.41 -2.12 -8.36
N TYR A 244 -17.51 -3.11 -9.25
CA TYR A 244 -16.51 -3.32 -10.28
C TYR A 244 -17.11 -3.27 -11.68
N ALA A 245 -16.50 -2.44 -12.52
CA ALA A 245 -16.55 -2.59 -13.96
C ALA A 245 -15.32 -3.35 -14.45
N TYR A 246 -15.51 -4.15 -15.50
CA TYR A 246 -14.44 -4.93 -16.11
C TYR A 246 -14.12 -4.36 -17.49
N SER A 247 -12.86 -3.98 -17.67
CA SER A 247 -12.28 -3.77 -18.99
C SER A 247 -11.52 -5.03 -19.43
N ALA A 248 -11.07 -5.08 -20.69
CA ALA A 248 -10.35 -6.24 -21.21
C ALA A 248 -9.11 -6.63 -20.38
N ASN A 249 -8.47 -5.65 -19.72
CA ASN A 249 -7.19 -5.84 -19.03
C ASN A 249 -7.19 -5.37 -17.57
N ASP A 250 -8.28 -4.78 -17.08
CA ASP A 250 -8.29 -4.16 -15.75
C ASP A 250 -9.68 -4.14 -15.10
N ARG A 251 -9.67 -4.18 -13.77
CA ARG A 251 -10.84 -4.02 -12.91
C ARG A 251 -10.88 -2.58 -12.41
N VAL A 252 -12.00 -1.90 -12.63
CA VAL A 252 -12.19 -0.49 -12.28
C VAL A 252 -13.24 -0.41 -11.19
N LEU A 253 -12.92 0.33 -10.11
CA LEU A 253 -13.88 0.60 -9.04
C LEU A 253 -14.96 1.56 -9.53
N LEU A 254 -16.21 1.28 -9.17
CA LEU A 254 -17.36 2.13 -9.44
C LEU A 254 -17.77 2.83 -8.16
N GLU A 255 -17.99 4.15 -8.24
CA GLU A 255 -18.50 4.89 -7.10
C GLU A 255 -19.87 4.36 -6.70
N PRO A 256 -20.08 4.13 -5.39
CA PRO A 256 -21.38 3.70 -4.90
C PRO A 256 -22.43 4.80 -5.12
N TYR A 257 -23.58 4.43 -5.68
CA TYR A 257 -24.65 5.36 -6.05
C TYR A 257 -25.34 5.96 -4.81
N ASP A 258 -25.14 7.26 -4.59
CA ASP A 258 -25.90 8.09 -3.63
C ASP A 258 -27.24 8.45 -4.28
N GLY A 259 -28.26 7.62 -4.12
CA GLY A 259 -29.58 7.90 -4.70
C GLY A 259 -30.10 9.29 -4.32
N LEU A 260 -30.29 10.16 -5.32
CA LEU A 260 -31.36 11.15 -5.30
C LEU A 260 -32.63 10.47 -5.83
N GLU A 261 -33.76 10.82 -5.22
CA GLU A 261 -35.11 10.23 -5.32
C GLU A 261 -35.52 9.66 -6.69
N GLU A 262 -36.36 8.61 -6.62
CA GLU A 262 -37.17 8.12 -7.72
C GLU A 262 -37.87 9.27 -8.47
N SER A 263 -37.54 9.43 -9.75
CA SER A 263 -38.58 9.61 -10.76
C SER A 263 -38.30 8.65 -11.91
N LEU A 264 -39.12 7.61 -11.95
CA LEU A 264 -39.34 6.82 -13.16
C LEU A 264 -39.94 7.76 -14.21
N GLU A 265 -39.10 8.31 -15.10
CA GLU A 265 -39.49 8.63 -16.47
C GLU A 265 -38.24 8.79 -17.35
N THR A 266 -38.07 7.81 -18.24
CA THR A 266 -37.23 7.75 -19.44
C THR A 266 -36.52 9.03 -19.88
N THR A 267 -35.19 8.97 -20.01
CA THR A 267 -34.50 9.68 -21.10
C THR A 267 -33.28 8.89 -21.57
N GLN A 268 -33.31 8.49 -22.84
CA GLN A 268 -32.16 8.07 -23.64
C GLN A 268 -31.03 9.09 -23.50
N LEU A 269 -29.78 8.62 -23.32
CA LEU A 269 -28.46 9.24 -23.59
C LEU A 269 -27.48 8.57 -22.61
N HIS A 270 -26.60 7.63 -22.99
CA HIS A 270 -25.49 7.83 -23.91
C HIS A 270 -25.07 6.53 -24.61
N GLU A 271 -25.65 6.29 -25.79
CA GLU A 271 -24.94 5.56 -26.85
C GLU A 271 -23.86 6.49 -27.41
N ASN A 272 -22.66 6.46 -26.85
CA ASN A 272 -21.40 6.80 -27.53
C ASN A 272 -20.21 6.66 -26.56
N LYS A 273 -19.88 5.42 -26.20
CA LYS A 273 -18.49 5.01 -25.96
C LYS A 273 -18.33 3.64 -26.58
N GLN A 274 -17.33 3.54 -27.45
CA GLN A 274 -17.00 2.37 -28.25
C GLN A 274 -16.49 1.24 -27.34
N TYR A 275 -17.39 0.62 -26.58
CA TYR A 275 -17.11 -0.53 -25.72
C TYR A 275 -17.49 -1.82 -26.44
N SER A 276 -16.49 -2.49 -26.99
CA SER A 276 -16.17 -3.88 -26.67
C SER A 276 -15.28 -4.45 -27.77
N LYS A 277 -14.12 -4.98 -27.40
CA LYS A 277 -13.78 -6.28 -27.94
C LYS A 277 -14.52 -7.27 -27.06
N MET A 278 -15.44 -8.04 -27.64
CA MET A 278 -16.02 -9.19 -26.95
C MET A 278 -14.87 -10.04 -26.40
N VAL A 279 -14.97 -10.40 -25.14
CA VAL A 279 -14.07 -11.36 -24.50
C VAL A 279 -14.72 -12.72 -24.65
N ASP A 280 -14.01 -13.68 -25.25
CA ASP A 280 -14.56 -15.01 -25.54
C ASP A 280 -14.47 -15.95 -24.32
N LEU A 281 -13.55 -15.68 -23.37
CA LEU A 281 -13.33 -16.52 -22.21
C LEU A 281 -13.00 -15.70 -20.95
N VAL A 282 -13.69 -16.04 -19.86
CA VAL A 282 -13.48 -15.48 -18.52
C VAL A 282 -13.26 -16.65 -17.55
N ILE A 283 -12.14 -16.65 -16.84
CA ILE A 283 -11.76 -17.72 -15.91
C ILE A 283 -11.89 -17.21 -14.48
N PHE A 284 -12.71 -17.88 -13.68
CA PHE A 284 -12.81 -17.67 -12.24
C PHE A 284 -12.18 -18.85 -11.50
N ASP A 285 -11.64 -18.61 -10.30
CA ASP A 285 -11.31 -19.69 -9.39
C ASP A 285 -12.60 -20.34 -8.83
N ILE A 286 -12.44 -21.43 -8.06
CA ILE A 286 -13.57 -22.14 -7.44
C ILE A 286 -14.34 -21.29 -6.40
N HIS A 287 -13.81 -20.14 -6.02
CA HIS A 287 -14.40 -19.20 -5.08
C HIS A 287 -15.02 -17.98 -5.78
N GLY A 288 -15.01 -17.93 -7.12
CA GLY A 288 -15.58 -16.84 -7.91
C GLY A 288 -14.65 -15.65 -8.12
N THR A 289 -13.35 -15.80 -7.86
CA THR A 289 -12.33 -14.75 -8.11
C THR A 289 -11.93 -14.75 -9.57
N LEU A 290 -12.06 -13.62 -10.28
CA LEU A 290 -11.60 -13.49 -11.66
C LEU A 290 -10.07 -13.66 -11.72
N MET A 291 -9.62 -14.71 -12.40
CA MET A 291 -8.21 -15.01 -12.61
C MET A 291 -7.68 -14.48 -13.95
N CYS A 292 -8.47 -14.55 -15.03
CA CYS A 292 -8.01 -14.22 -16.38
C CYS A 292 -9.16 -13.90 -17.36
N THR A 293 -8.92 -12.99 -18.30
CA THR A 293 -9.77 -12.70 -19.47
C THR A 293 -8.97 -12.93 -20.77
N HIS A 294 -9.56 -13.59 -21.77
CA HIS A 294 -8.87 -13.86 -23.05
C HIS A 294 -9.81 -13.75 -24.27
N SER A 295 -9.31 -13.13 -25.36
CA SER A 295 -10.06 -12.84 -26.61
C SER A 295 -9.61 -13.64 -27.86
N ARG A 296 -8.85 -14.73 -27.71
CA ARG A 296 -8.25 -15.47 -28.86
C ARG A 296 -8.00 -16.97 -28.64
N TYR A 297 -8.25 -17.53 -27.46
CA TYR A 297 -7.89 -18.92 -27.12
C TYR A 297 -9.10 -19.77 -26.69
N SER A 298 -10.16 -19.80 -27.50
CA SER A 298 -11.31 -20.71 -27.30
C SER A 298 -10.97 -22.20 -27.44
N LYS A 299 -9.91 -22.54 -28.19
CA LYS A 299 -9.48 -23.95 -28.43
C LYS A 299 -9.04 -24.72 -27.17
N TRP A 300 -8.71 -24.02 -26.08
CA TRP A 300 -8.37 -24.68 -24.81
C TRP A 300 -9.61 -25.22 -24.09
N MET A 301 -10.76 -24.55 -24.23
CA MET A 301 -12.03 -25.01 -23.66
C MET A 301 -12.57 -26.25 -24.37
N GLU A 302 -12.43 -26.34 -25.70
CA GLU A 302 -12.81 -27.52 -26.48
C GLU A 302 -12.07 -28.78 -25.97
N LYS A 303 -10.78 -28.66 -25.64
CA LYS A 303 -9.97 -29.75 -25.04
C LYS A 303 -10.39 -30.16 -23.62
N LEU A 304 -11.02 -29.26 -22.86
CA LEU A 304 -11.51 -29.58 -21.51
C LEU A 304 -12.87 -30.27 -21.55
N SER A 305 -13.73 -29.93 -22.53
CA SER A 305 -15.03 -30.57 -22.74
C SER A 305 -14.96 -31.94 -23.44
N GLU A 306 -13.81 -32.28 -24.02
CA GLU A 306 -13.56 -33.59 -24.67
C GLU A 306 -13.05 -34.68 -23.69
N ARG A 307 -13.06 -34.43 -22.38
CA ARG A 307 -12.75 -35.42 -21.33
C ARG A 307 -13.98 -35.73 -20.49
#